data_AF-B5M0V9-F1
#
_entry.id   AF-B5M0V9-F1
#
_cell.length_a   1.000
_cell.length_b   1.000
_cell.length_c   1.000
_cell.angle_alpha   90.00
_cell.angle_beta   90.00
_cell.angle_gamma   90.00
#
_symmetry.space_group_name_H-M   'P 1'
#
loop_
_entity.id
_entity.type
_entity.pdbx_description
1 polymer ?
#
loop_
_entity_poly.entity_id
_entity_poly.type
_entity_poly.pdbx_seq_one_letter_code
_entity_poly.pdbx_strand_id
1 'polypeptide(L)'
;MKRIIVFFVSLIFPLVLSQGLDRNCLLTLCGETCYQKPFCCDAKPSEYYGPFFISKPYWAAAGSPTLLGDAASRDGAYQACACDFNCSARTVATYLEKYRVDCNHDGRIDCTDLLIIQAYGIEQCR
;
A
#
# COMPACT_ATOMS: atom_id res chain seq x y z
N MET A 1 51.02 29.17 18.95
CA MET A 1 50.32 27.93 19.31
C MET A 1 48.97 28.26 19.91
N LYS A 2 47.86 28.14 19.16
CA LYS A 2 46.47 28.08 19.67
C LYS A 2 45.61 27.49 18.55
N ARG A 3 44.79 26.52 18.92
CA ARG A 3 44.29 25.42 18.06
C ARG A 3 43.16 25.89 17.15
N ILE A 4 43.23 25.54 15.86
CA ILE A 4 42.11 25.65 14.93
C ILE A 4 41.13 24.54 15.30
N ILE A 5 39.97 24.90 15.85
CA ILE A 5 38.90 23.95 16.10
C ILE A 5 38.15 23.80 14.78
N VAL A 6 38.49 22.76 14.02
CA VAL A 6 37.67 22.31 12.89
C VAL A 6 36.51 21.54 13.49
N PHE A 7 35.35 22.18 13.62
CA PHE A 7 34.09 21.45 13.83
C PHE A 7 33.79 20.69 12.54
N PHE A 8 34.21 19.42 12.49
CA PHE A 8 33.60 18.43 11.61
C PHE A 8 32.16 18.24 12.10
N VAL A 9 31.25 19.11 11.66
CA VAL A 9 29.82 18.81 11.76
C VAL A 9 29.59 17.68 10.76
N SER A 10 29.64 16.48 11.31
CA SER A 10 29.39 15.23 10.62
C SER A 10 28.09 15.37 9.82
N LEU A 11 28.20 15.39 8.49
CA LEU A 11 27.09 15.24 7.55
C LEU A 11 26.60 13.78 7.62
N ILE A 12 26.13 13.34 8.78
CA ILE A 12 25.24 12.19 8.85
C ILE A 12 23.87 12.79 8.59
N PHE A 13 23.59 13.05 7.31
CA PHE A 13 22.22 13.09 6.84
C PHE A 13 21.64 11.74 7.27
N PRO A 14 20.70 11.64 8.24
CA PRO A 14 19.99 10.39 8.38
C PRO A 14 19.38 10.16 7.01
N LEU A 15 19.82 9.10 6.34
CA LEU A 15 19.18 8.59 5.16
C LEU A 15 17.82 8.10 5.66
N VAL A 16 16.87 9.02 5.82
CA VAL A 16 15.46 8.66 5.97
C VAL A 16 15.10 8.11 4.61
N LEU A 17 15.46 6.84 4.37
CA LEU A 17 14.89 6.04 3.32
C LEU A 17 13.40 6.11 3.59
N SER A 18 12.68 6.87 2.77
CA SER A 18 11.25 6.77 2.67
C SER A 18 10.95 5.29 2.50
N GLN A 19 10.49 4.63 3.57
CA GLN A 19 10.17 3.22 3.55
C GLN A 19 8.80 3.10 2.89
N GLY A 20 8.76 3.42 1.59
CA GLY A 20 7.65 3.05 0.75
C GLY A 20 7.48 1.54 0.82
N LEU A 21 6.25 1.08 0.62
CA LEU A 21 5.91 -0.34 0.67
C LEU A 21 6.90 -1.16 -0.17
N ASP A 22 7.69 -2.01 0.50
CA ASP A 22 8.68 -2.84 -0.14
C ASP A 22 8.04 -3.78 -1.17
N ARG A 23 8.73 -4.06 -2.28
CA ARG A 23 8.20 -4.89 -3.36
C ARG A 23 7.89 -6.31 -2.88
N ASN A 24 8.72 -6.89 -2.01
CA ASN A 24 8.46 -8.23 -1.49
C ASN A 24 7.25 -8.19 -0.56
N CYS A 25 7.15 -7.16 0.28
CA CYS A 25 5.97 -6.97 1.11
C CYS A 25 4.68 -6.87 0.30
N LEU A 26 4.68 -6.06 -0.77
CA LEU A 26 3.54 -5.94 -1.68
C LEU A 26 3.15 -7.29 -2.29
N LEU A 27 4.11 -8.11 -2.70
CA LEU A 27 3.83 -9.45 -3.21
C LEU A 27 3.30 -10.41 -2.14
N THR A 28 3.70 -10.23 -0.88
CA THR A 28 3.12 -11.00 0.24
C THR A 28 1.67 -10.63 0.50
N LEU A 29 1.25 -9.37 0.29
CA LEU A 29 -0.12 -8.92 0.53
C LEU A 29 -1.16 -9.59 -0.37
N CYS A 30 -0.80 -9.95 -1.60
CA CYS A 30 -1.65 -10.73 -2.50
C CYS A 30 -1.33 -12.23 -2.46
N GLY A 31 -0.09 -12.63 -2.18
CA GLY A 31 0.32 -14.03 -2.22
C GLY A 31 0.08 -14.67 -3.59
N GLU A 32 -0.56 -15.84 -3.61
CA GLU A 32 -0.83 -16.61 -4.83
C GLU A 32 -1.75 -15.88 -5.82
N THR A 33 -2.62 -14.98 -5.36
CA THR A 33 -3.58 -14.28 -6.23
C THR A 33 -2.91 -13.30 -7.17
N CYS A 34 -1.70 -12.82 -6.85
CA CYS A 34 -0.91 -11.97 -7.75
C CYS A 34 -0.58 -12.66 -9.09
N TYR A 35 -0.59 -14.00 -9.12
CA TYR A 35 -0.25 -14.79 -10.30
C TYR A 35 -1.49 -15.41 -10.98
N GLN A 36 -2.69 -15.27 -10.41
CA GLN A 36 -3.94 -15.84 -10.94
C GLN A 36 -4.71 -14.79 -11.75
N LYS A 37 -4.56 -14.82 -13.07
CA LYS A 37 -4.97 -13.70 -13.95
C LYS A 37 -6.39 -13.68 -14.55
N PRO A 38 -7.35 -14.62 -14.33
CA PRO A 38 -8.75 -14.37 -14.73
C PRO A 38 -9.77 -14.34 -13.59
N PHE A 39 -9.57 -15.07 -12.49
CA PHE A 39 -10.69 -15.40 -11.60
C PHE A 39 -11.24 -14.22 -10.76
N CYS A 40 -10.41 -13.21 -10.48
CA CYS A 40 -10.77 -12.11 -9.58
C CYS A 40 -11.64 -11.00 -10.23
N CYS A 41 -11.94 -11.11 -11.53
CA CYS A 41 -12.58 -10.06 -12.32
C CYS A 41 -13.75 -10.54 -13.20
N ASP A 42 -13.90 -11.86 -13.37
CA ASP A 42 -14.85 -12.46 -14.31
C ASP A 42 -16.22 -12.84 -13.70
N ALA A 43 -16.44 -12.69 -12.37
CA ALA A 43 -17.66 -13.17 -11.71
C ALA A 43 -18.31 -12.17 -10.74
N LYS A 44 -19.52 -11.68 -11.09
CA LYS A 44 -20.50 -10.94 -10.27
C LYS A 44 -19.97 -9.69 -9.54
N PRO A 45 -20.83 -8.86 -8.92
CA PRO A 45 -20.36 -7.85 -7.99
C PRO A 45 -19.88 -8.56 -6.73
N SER A 46 -18.62 -8.97 -6.71
CA SER A 46 -17.91 -9.18 -5.46
C SER A 46 -17.72 -7.80 -4.81
N GLU A 47 -17.87 -7.73 -3.48
CA GLU A 47 -17.51 -6.51 -2.74
C GLU A 47 -16.03 -6.15 -2.94
N TYR A 48 -15.21 -7.12 -3.37
CA TYR A 48 -13.76 -7.08 -3.49
C TYR A 48 -13.30 -7.52 -4.89
N TYR A 49 -12.38 -6.78 -5.51
CA TYR A 49 -11.84 -7.12 -6.84
C TYR A 49 -10.33 -7.25 -6.85
N GLY A 50 -9.85 -7.99 -7.86
CA GLY A 50 -8.43 -8.06 -8.18
C GLY A 50 -7.58 -8.90 -7.22
N PRO A 51 -6.27 -8.95 -7.46
CA PRO A 51 -5.36 -9.80 -6.69
C PRO A 51 -5.28 -9.40 -5.20
N PHE A 52 -5.54 -8.14 -4.88
CA PHE A 52 -5.44 -7.65 -3.51
C PHE A 52 -6.78 -7.64 -2.74
N PHE A 53 -7.85 -8.22 -3.30
CA PHE A 53 -9.19 -8.19 -2.71
C PHE A 53 -9.58 -6.78 -2.24
N ILE A 54 -9.44 -5.78 -3.13
CA ILE A 54 -9.71 -4.38 -2.79
C ILE A 54 -11.21 -4.17 -2.81
N SER A 55 -11.78 -3.55 -1.77
CA SER A 55 -13.17 -3.10 -1.74
C SER A 55 -13.33 -1.66 -2.26
N LYS A 56 -14.56 -1.25 -2.62
CA LYS A 56 -14.84 0.13 -3.06
C LYS A 56 -14.51 1.17 -1.98
N PRO A 57 -14.85 0.97 -0.68
CA PRO A 57 -14.42 1.87 0.38
C PRO A 57 -12.90 1.93 0.56
N TYR A 58 -12.20 0.80 0.45
CA TYR A 58 -10.74 0.76 0.52
C TYR A 58 -10.12 1.60 -0.61
N TRP A 59 -10.59 1.40 -1.84
CA TRP A 59 -10.18 2.17 -3.02
C TRP A 59 -10.44 3.68 -2.85
N ALA A 60 -11.61 4.05 -2.32
CA ALA A 60 -11.95 5.44 -2.04
C ALA A 60 -11.05 6.05 -0.95
N ALA A 61 -10.77 5.30 0.13
CA ALA A 61 -9.89 5.74 1.21
C ALA A 61 -8.44 5.95 0.74
N ALA A 62 -8.02 5.23 -0.32
CA ALA A 62 -6.75 5.37 -1.03
C ALA A 62 -6.73 6.52 -2.05
N GLY A 63 -7.79 7.33 -2.15
CA GLY A 63 -7.86 8.46 -3.09
C GLY A 63 -8.40 8.12 -4.48
N SER A 64 -9.03 6.95 -4.64
CA SER A 64 -9.72 6.55 -5.86
C SER A 64 -8.85 6.54 -7.13
N PRO A 65 -7.65 5.92 -7.12
CA PRO A 65 -6.78 5.87 -8.29
C PRO A 65 -7.47 5.18 -9.47
N THR A 66 -7.18 5.60 -10.70
CA THR A 66 -7.77 5.05 -11.91
C THR A 66 -6.72 4.56 -12.90
N LEU A 67 -7.19 3.91 -13.96
CA LEU A 67 -6.38 3.69 -15.16
C LEU A 67 -6.08 5.03 -15.83
N LEU A 68 -5.00 5.07 -16.61
CA LEU A 68 -4.62 6.27 -17.34
C LEU A 68 -5.75 6.70 -18.30
N GLY A 69 -6.19 7.95 -18.19
CA GLY A 69 -7.28 8.50 -19.00
C GLY A 69 -8.68 8.16 -18.51
N ASP A 70 -8.82 7.48 -17.37
CA ASP A 70 -10.10 7.15 -16.74
C ASP A 70 -10.43 8.10 -15.58
N ALA A 71 -11.73 8.24 -15.26
CA ALA A 71 -12.23 9.15 -14.23
C ALA A 71 -12.79 8.38 -13.04
N ALA A 72 -12.45 8.80 -11.82
CA ALA A 72 -12.92 8.14 -10.58
C ALA A 72 -14.46 8.15 -10.45
N SER A 73 -15.14 9.11 -11.08
CA SER A 73 -16.60 9.20 -11.11
C SER A 73 -17.26 8.26 -12.11
N ARG A 74 -16.52 7.60 -13.01
CA ARG A 74 -17.08 6.68 -13.99
C ARG A 74 -17.59 5.42 -13.29
N ASP A 75 -18.78 4.97 -13.67
CA ASP A 75 -19.29 3.66 -13.28
C ASP A 75 -18.32 2.56 -13.72
N GLY A 76 -17.85 1.75 -12.76
CA GLY A 76 -16.86 0.71 -12.98
C GLY A 76 -15.39 1.16 -12.95
N ALA A 77 -15.07 2.42 -12.62
CA ALA A 77 -13.68 2.87 -12.43
C ALA A 77 -12.95 2.08 -11.35
N TYR A 78 -13.62 1.88 -10.21
CA TYR A 78 -13.15 1.04 -9.11
C TYR A 78 -12.79 -0.37 -9.58
N GLN A 79 -13.72 -1.07 -10.25
CA GLN A 79 -13.51 -2.44 -10.71
C GLN A 79 -12.36 -2.51 -11.73
N ALA A 80 -12.32 -1.58 -12.69
CA ALA A 80 -11.26 -1.52 -13.69
C ALA A 80 -9.88 -1.32 -13.05
N CYS A 81 -9.76 -0.45 -12.05
CA CYS A 81 -8.52 -0.25 -11.33
C CYS A 81 -8.13 -1.47 -10.48
N ALA A 82 -9.07 -2.03 -9.71
CA ALA A 82 -8.80 -3.18 -8.87
C ALA A 82 -8.37 -4.40 -9.69
N CYS A 83 -8.90 -4.57 -10.91
CA CYS A 83 -8.53 -5.63 -11.83
C CYS A 83 -7.19 -5.43 -12.57
N ASP A 84 -6.67 -4.21 -12.62
CA ASP A 84 -5.32 -3.95 -13.16
C ASP A 84 -4.27 -4.09 -12.06
N PHE A 85 -3.24 -4.89 -12.30
CA PHE A 85 -2.18 -5.14 -11.32
C PHE A 85 -1.52 -3.85 -10.84
N ASN A 86 -1.19 -2.94 -11.76
CA ASN A 86 -0.48 -1.72 -11.41
C ASN A 86 -1.38 -0.74 -10.65
N CYS A 87 -2.65 -0.62 -11.06
CA CYS A 87 -3.61 0.27 -10.40
C CYS A 87 -4.00 -0.25 -9.02
N SER A 88 -4.24 -1.55 -8.89
CA SER A 88 -4.50 -2.19 -7.60
C SER A 88 -3.29 -2.10 -6.66
N ALA A 89 -2.07 -2.34 -7.13
CA ALA A 89 -0.85 -2.14 -6.35
C ALA A 89 -0.69 -0.70 -5.85
N ARG A 90 -0.96 0.31 -6.71
CA ARG A 90 -0.96 1.72 -6.29
C ARG A 90 -2.02 2.01 -5.24
N THR A 91 -3.20 1.40 -5.36
CA THR A 91 -4.29 1.52 -4.38
C THR A 91 -3.84 1.03 -3.01
N VAL A 92 -3.28 -0.19 -2.96
CA VAL A 92 -2.77 -0.80 -1.72
C VAL A 92 -1.64 0.01 -1.13
N ALA A 93 -0.65 0.41 -1.93
CA ALA A 93 0.48 1.20 -1.46
C ALA A 93 0.03 2.55 -0.87
N THR A 94 -0.93 3.23 -1.52
CA THR A 94 -1.45 4.52 -1.05
C THR A 94 -2.28 4.37 0.23
N TYR A 95 -3.11 3.32 0.31
CA TYR A 95 -3.88 3.02 1.50
C TYR A 95 -2.95 2.73 2.69
N LEU A 96 -2.01 1.80 2.52
CA LEU A 96 -1.10 1.39 3.59
C LEU A 96 -0.17 2.52 4.03
N GLU A 97 0.29 3.38 3.12
CA GLU A 97 1.08 4.55 3.52
C GLU A 97 0.26 5.54 4.38
N LYS A 98 -1.05 5.65 4.11
CA LYS A 98 -1.96 6.52 4.88
C LYS A 98 -2.34 5.94 6.25
N TYR A 99 -2.45 4.61 6.35
CA TYR A 99 -3.00 3.93 7.53
C TYR A 99 -1.97 3.10 8.32
N ARG A 100 -0.70 3.06 7.90
CA ARG A 100 0.37 2.33 8.60
C ARG A 100 0.47 2.73 10.09
N VAL A 101 0.52 1.72 10.95
CA VAL A 101 0.68 1.84 12.41
C VAL A 101 1.38 0.57 12.91
N ASP A 102 2.04 0.64 14.05
CA ASP A 102 2.55 -0.53 14.78
C ASP A 102 1.33 -1.29 15.35
N CYS A 103 0.86 -2.26 14.59
CA CYS A 103 -0.39 -2.98 14.84
C CYS A 103 -0.15 -4.21 15.72
N ASN A 104 1.03 -4.82 15.63
CA ASN A 104 1.39 -5.96 16.47
C ASN A 104 2.06 -5.57 17.81
N HIS A 105 2.33 -4.28 18.00
CA HIS A 105 2.93 -3.66 19.20
C HIS A 105 4.36 -4.13 19.48
N ASP A 106 5.16 -4.38 18.44
CA ASP A 106 6.55 -4.79 18.57
C ASP A 106 7.56 -3.62 18.56
N GLY A 107 7.07 -2.39 18.41
CA GLY A 107 7.86 -1.16 18.39
C GLY A 107 8.39 -0.78 17.01
N ARG A 108 7.94 -1.45 15.94
CA ARG A 108 8.30 -1.16 14.54
C ARG A 108 7.03 -1.05 13.69
N ILE A 109 7.18 -0.43 12.53
CA ILE A 109 6.14 -0.44 11.49
C ILE A 109 6.76 -1.14 10.29
N ASP A 110 6.44 -2.41 10.12
CA ASP A 110 6.98 -3.27 9.07
C ASP A 110 5.91 -4.06 8.32
N CYS A 111 6.33 -4.98 7.46
CA CYS A 111 5.40 -5.71 6.60
C CYS A 111 4.38 -6.53 7.39
N THR A 112 4.72 -6.97 8.60
CA THR A 112 3.81 -7.71 9.48
C THR A 112 2.61 -6.86 9.83
N ASP A 113 2.81 -5.59 10.19
CA ASP A 113 1.73 -4.64 10.48
C ASP A 113 0.85 -4.41 9.26
N LEU A 114 1.48 -4.20 8.11
CA LEU A 114 0.78 -3.93 6.86
C LEU A 114 -0.05 -5.13 6.39
N LEU A 115 0.43 -6.35 6.64
CA LEU A 115 -0.34 -7.58 6.40
C LEU A 115 -1.58 -7.67 7.29
N ILE A 116 -1.46 -7.30 8.58
CA ILE A 116 -2.61 -7.27 9.50
C ILE A 116 -3.64 -6.23 9.01
N ILE A 117 -3.18 -5.02 8.66
CA ILE A 117 -4.05 -3.96 8.14
C ILE A 117 -4.71 -4.37 6.82
N GLN A 118 -4.00 -5.03 5.91
CA GLN A 118 -4.56 -5.51 4.64
C GLN A 118 -5.62 -6.60 4.85
N ALA A 119 -5.38 -7.51 5.80
CA ALA A 119 -6.26 -8.64 6.06
C ALA A 119 -7.53 -8.23 6.84
N TYR A 120 -7.40 -7.32 7.80
CA TYR A 120 -8.46 -7.03 8.78
C TYR A 120 -8.91 -5.58 8.84
N GLY A 121 -8.23 -4.67 8.12
CA GLY A 121 -8.48 -3.24 8.16
C GLY A 121 -7.84 -2.55 9.37
N ILE A 122 -7.64 -1.24 9.25
CA ILE A 122 -6.97 -0.41 10.27
C ILE A 122 -7.72 -0.35 11.61
N GLU A 123 -9.03 -0.58 11.61
CA GLU A 123 -9.86 -0.51 12.82
C GLU A 123 -9.52 -1.61 13.85
N GLN A 124 -8.82 -2.67 13.43
CA GLN A 124 -8.35 -3.72 14.34
C GLN A 124 -7.01 -3.38 15.02
N CYS A 125 -6.35 -2.29 14.63
CA CYS A 125 -5.05 -1.86 15.15
C CYS A 125 -5.15 -0.65 16.11
N ARG A 126 -6.34 -0.36 16.64
CA ARG A 126 -6.63 0.82 17.49
C ARG A 126 -7.05 0.43 18.91
#